data_AF-A0A524I0R0-F1
#
_entry.id   AF-A0A524I0R0-F1
#
_cell.length_a   1.000
_cell.length_b   1.000
_cell.length_c   1.000
_cell.angle_alpha   90.00
_cell.angle_beta   90.00
_cell.angle_gamma   90.00
#
_symmetry.space_group_name_H-M   'P 1'
#
loop_
_entity.id
_entity.type
_entity.pdbx_description
1 polymer ?
#
loop_
_entity_poly.entity_id
_entity_poly.type
_entity_poly.pdbx_seq_one_letter_code
_entity_poly.pdbx_strand_id
1 'polypeptide(L)'
;MNLLGKTARSGRLVRRLDKARVEAVVERTQQGYLLKGTVSGRPGRLEIFRAPAPPAFLLNNWQSWGPMERVTPSTRFPELESIVRDYSPYLFSPLPDVLSRGPVSDYFTAWEGTVAGFLTSRIGHPFFTVEGGDLVGWVDYFDTEFDTPVALEPLTILSGGPVEELLDIYGALVKRANRIRINAWNPVGWCSWYHYFGKLAWGDVLENLDIAARDRKSFPFEVFQVDDGYETDIGDWMSPKPGYPDLGGLAQAIKRRKFKAGIWTAPFSAAATSELFARHPDWMVREDGRPKLCYRGWGKPIYALDTTHPEAKAWLHETFTKLRKAGFTYLKIDFLFAAAMPGSRRKRVTPVQAYREGLAVVRRAAGRDFVLACGAPLLPSAGLVDGMRVGEDTAPYW
;
A
#
# COMPACT_ATOMS: atom_id res chain seq x y z
N MET A 1 18.56 24.54 3.04
CA MET A 1 17.96 23.27 3.50
C MET A 1 18.87 22.59 4.51
N ASN A 2 18.27 21.86 5.45
CA ASN A 2 18.95 21.11 6.49
C ASN A 2 18.63 19.61 6.35
N LEU A 3 19.63 18.78 6.66
CA LEU A 3 19.54 17.32 6.73
C LEU A 3 19.95 16.89 8.14
N LEU A 4 19.06 16.16 8.83
CA LEU A 4 19.25 15.76 10.23
C LEU A 4 19.65 16.93 11.15
N GLY A 5 19.03 18.10 10.95
CA GLY A 5 19.28 19.31 11.73
C GLY A 5 20.59 20.05 11.42
N LYS A 6 21.33 19.68 10.37
CA LYS A 6 22.55 20.38 9.92
C LYS A 6 22.41 20.87 8.49
N THR A 7 23.06 21.97 8.15
CA THR A 7 23.12 22.46 6.77
C THR A 7 23.63 21.36 5.83
N ALA A 8 22.93 21.15 4.72
CA ALA A 8 23.25 20.09 3.77
C ALA A 8 24.66 20.27 3.20
N ARG A 9 25.52 19.27 3.42
CA ARG A 9 26.88 19.17 2.89
C ARG A 9 27.29 17.71 2.84
N SER A 10 28.14 17.34 1.88
CA SER A 10 28.69 15.98 1.81
C SER A 10 29.45 15.63 3.09
N GLY A 11 29.31 14.40 3.55
CA GLY A 11 30.07 13.88 4.68
C GLY A 11 29.24 13.01 5.62
N ARG A 12 29.88 12.59 6.70
CA ARG A 12 29.25 11.78 7.76
C ARG A 12 28.51 12.68 8.74
N LEU A 13 27.33 12.23 9.15
CA LEU A 13 26.49 12.84 10.16
C LEU A 13 26.23 11.81 11.26
N VAL A 14 26.44 12.22 12.51
CA VAL A 14 26.00 11.47 13.68
C VAL A 14 25.10 12.38 14.49
N ARG A 15 23.89 11.91 14.80
CA ARG A 15 22.94 12.59 15.68
C ARG A 15 22.60 11.67 16.83
N ARG A 16 22.83 12.15 18.06
CA ARG A 16 22.40 11.48 19.30
C ARG A 16 21.10 12.14 19.75
N LEU A 17 20.06 11.35 19.89
CA LEU A 17 18.78 11.72 20.46
C LEU A 17 18.70 11.12 21.88
N ASP A 18 17.70 11.51 22.66
CA ASP A 18 17.51 11.01 24.03
C ASP A 18 17.52 9.48 24.10
N LYS A 19 16.73 8.83 23.24
CA LYS A 19 16.57 7.36 23.21
C LYS A 19 17.04 6.70 21.92
N ALA A 20 17.73 7.43 21.04
CA ALA A 20 18.10 6.91 19.73
C ALA A 20 19.40 7.49 19.20
N ARG A 21 20.00 6.77 18.25
CA ARG A 21 21.21 7.20 17.57
C ARG A 21 21.05 7.04 16.08
N VAL A 22 21.43 8.07 15.34
CA VAL A 22 21.40 8.10 13.88
C VAL A 22 22.82 8.28 13.36
N GLU A 23 23.24 7.40 12.46
CA GLU A 23 24.49 7.51 11.71
C GLU A 23 24.16 7.56 10.22
N ALA A 24 24.51 8.65 9.55
CA ALA A 24 24.19 8.86 8.14
C ALA A 24 25.39 9.38 7.35
N VAL A 25 25.32 9.19 6.04
CA VAL A 25 26.21 9.79 5.05
C VAL A 25 25.35 10.59 4.10
N VAL A 26 25.75 11.84 3.88
CA VAL A 26 25.22 12.69 2.82
C VAL A 26 26.23 12.68 1.68
N GLU A 27 25.77 12.29 0.50
CA GLU A 27 26.55 12.23 -0.72
C GLU A 27 26.00 13.27 -1.71
N ARG A 28 26.89 14.05 -2.33
CA ARG A 28 26.49 14.91 -3.45
C ARG A 28 26.33 14.05 -4.70
N THR A 29 25.19 14.16 -5.35
CA THR A 29 24.91 13.52 -6.64
C THR A 29 24.99 14.56 -7.75
N GLN A 30 24.88 14.14 -9.02
CA GLN A 30 24.89 15.07 -10.15
C GLN A 30 23.78 16.14 -10.05
N GLN A 31 22.63 15.77 -9.49
CA GLN A 31 21.43 16.61 -9.43
C GLN A 31 21.04 16.99 -7.99
N GLY A 32 21.91 16.81 -6.99
CA GLY A 32 21.60 17.22 -5.62
C GLY A 32 22.29 16.37 -4.57
N TYR A 33 21.50 15.72 -3.70
CA TYR A 33 22.01 14.98 -2.55
C TYR A 33 21.29 13.66 -2.32
N LEU A 34 22.03 12.69 -1.79
CA LEU A 34 21.51 11.43 -1.28
C LEU A 34 21.92 11.27 0.19
N LEU A 35 20.94 11.08 1.06
CA LEU A 35 21.15 10.72 2.47
C LEU A 35 20.81 9.25 2.67
N LYS A 36 21.74 8.50 3.25
CA LYS A 36 21.55 7.09 3.66
C LYS A 36 22.24 6.82 4.98
N GLY A 37 21.82 5.81 5.72
CA GLY A 37 22.41 5.54 7.03
C GLY A 37 21.69 4.47 7.82
N THR A 38 21.86 4.53 9.13
CA THR A 38 21.23 3.63 10.10
C THR A 38 20.68 4.39 11.29
N VAL A 39 19.72 3.77 11.98
CA VAL A 39 19.13 4.25 13.23
C VAL A 39 19.04 3.09 14.22
N SER A 40 19.30 3.36 15.51
CA SER A 40 19.15 2.41 16.62
C SER A 40 18.47 3.06 17.81
N GLY A 41 18.02 2.24 18.78
CA GLY A 41 17.24 2.69 19.93
C GLY A 41 15.78 2.91 19.56
N ARG A 42 15.11 3.85 20.24
CA ARG A 42 13.70 4.20 20.05
C ARG A 42 13.56 5.59 19.43
N PRO A 43 13.66 5.72 18.09
CA PRO A 43 13.72 7.02 17.42
C PRO A 43 12.38 7.79 17.38
N GLY A 44 11.25 7.12 17.62
CA GLY A 44 9.93 7.72 17.47
C GLY A 44 9.75 8.30 16.06
N ARG A 45 9.40 9.59 15.98
CA ARG A 45 9.36 10.35 14.72
C ARG A 45 10.65 11.15 14.53
N LEU A 46 11.37 10.86 13.45
CA LEU A 46 12.68 11.43 13.17
C LEU A 46 12.62 12.49 12.06
N GLU A 47 13.04 13.72 12.35
CA GLU A 47 13.24 14.77 11.32
C GLU A 47 14.48 14.45 10.48
N ILE A 48 14.29 14.23 9.18
CA ILE A 48 15.35 13.96 8.20
C ILE A 48 15.68 15.21 7.38
N PHE A 49 14.66 15.97 6.98
CA PHE A 49 14.78 17.09 6.04
C PHE A 49 14.02 18.30 6.54
N ARG A 50 14.56 19.50 6.27
CA ARG A 50 13.85 20.76 6.49
C ARG A 50 14.31 21.81 5.48
N ALA A 51 13.38 22.50 4.85
CA ALA A 51 13.62 23.65 3.99
C ALA A 51 12.44 24.63 4.04
N PRO A 52 12.61 25.90 3.66
CA PRO A 52 11.47 26.80 3.51
C PRO A 52 10.40 26.18 2.62
N ALA A 53 9.14 26.23 3.05
CA ALA A 53 8.05 25.68 2.25
C ALA A 53 7.88 26.49 0.95
N PRO A 54 7.77 25.83 -0.21
CA PRO A 54 7.41 26.53 -1.44
C PRO A 54 5.96 27.03 -1.35
N PRO A 55 5.58 28.07 -2.13
CA PRO A 55 4.21 28.58 -2.15
C PRO A 55 3.19 27.53 -2.61
N ALA A 56 3.64 26.58 -3.44
CA ALA A 56 2.88 25.40 -3.83
C ALA A 56 3.81 24.20 -4.04
N PHE A 57 3.30 23.00 -3.79
CA PHE A 57 4.02 21.74 -3.98
C PHE A 57 3.07 20.62 -4.40
N LEU A 58 3.61 19.58 -5.03
CA LEU A 58 2.92 18.34 -5.33
C LEU A 58 2.83 17.51 -4.04
N LEU A 59 1.61 17.22 -3.63
CA LEU A 59 1.28 16.27 -2.58
C LEU A 59 1.06 14.89 -3.20
N ASN A 60 1.50 13.85 -2.51
CA ASN A 60 1.22 12.45 -2.84
C ASN A 60 0.66 11.74 -1.61
N ASN A 61 -0.49 11.09 -1.71
CA ASN A 61 -1.00 10.23 -0.65
C ASN A 61 -0.25 8.89 -0.55
N TRP A 62 -0.22 8.30 0.64
CA TRP A 62 0.52 7.06 0.88
C TRP A 62 -0.02 5.82 0.16
N GLN A 63 -1.28 5.82 -0.29
CA GLN A 63 -1.93 4.64 -0.87
C GLN A 63 -2.71 4.92 -2.15
N SER A 64 -3.06 3.86 -2.87
CA SER A 64 -3.71 3.82 -4.18
C SER A 64 -4.79 4.87 -4.46
N TRP A 65 -5.73 5.08 -3.55
CA TRP A 65 -6.94 5.88 -3.77
C TRP A 65 -6.83 7.31 -3.30
N GLY A 66 -5.77 7.67 -2.59
CA GLY A 66 -5.61 9.04 -2.12
C GLY A 66 -5.09 9.97 -3.22
N PRO A 67 -5.26 11.29 -3.02
CA PRO A 67 -4.92 12.26 -4.06
C PRO A 67 -3.41 12.35 -4.30
N MET A 68 -3.06 12.64 -5.54
CA MET A 68 -1.76 13.19 -5.92
C MET A 68 -2.01 14.49 -6.69
N GLU A 69 -1.84 15.62 -6.03
CA GLU A 69 -2.26 16.92 -6.58
C GLU A 69 -1.41 18.09 -6.09
N ARG A 70 -1.51 19.22 -6.78
CA ARG A 70 -0.81 20.44 -6.40
C ARG A 70 -1.56 21.12 -5.26
N VAL A 71 -0.86 21.41 -4.17
CA VAL A 71 -1.39 22.04 -2.97
C VAL A 71 -0.57 23.26 -2.55
N THR A 72 -1.08 24.04 -1.60
CA THR A 72 -0.35 25.08 -0.89
C THR A 72 -0.22 24.69 0.59
N PRO A 73 0.65 25.36 1.38
CA PRO A 73 0.71 25.18 2.83
C PRO A 73 -0.64 25.31 3.57
N SER A 74 -1.58 26.08 3.01
CA SER A 74 -2.90 26.31 3.61
C SER A 74 -3.98 25.35 3.10
N THR A 75 -3.70 24.49 2.12
CA THR A 75 -4.68 23.52 1.62
C THR A 75 -5.19 22.62 2.75
N ARG A 76 -6.50 22.32 2.70
CA ARG A 76 -7.21 21.40 3.58
C ARG A 76 -8.08 20.49 2.74
N PHE A 77 -8.42 19.33 3.28
CA PHE A 77 -9.17 18.28 2.58
C PHE A 77 -10.40 17.86 3.41
N PRO A 78 -11.43 18.70 3.49
CA PRO A 78 -12.60 18.44 4.34
C PRO A 78 -13.33 17.14 3.98
N GLU A 79 -13.31 16.74 2.71
CA GLU A 79 -13.88 15.48 2.26
C GLU A 79 -13.12 14.28 2.85
N LEU A 80 -11.78 14.33 2.84
CA LEU A 80 -10.94 13.29 3.45
C LEU A 80 -11.18 13.22 4.97
N GLU A 81 -11.37 14.35 5.64
CA GLU A 81 -11.70 14.38 7.08
C GLU A 81 -13.02 13.65 7.39
N SER A 82 -14.03 13.79 6.52
CA SER A 82 -15.29 13.07 6.70
C SER A 82 -15.13 11.55 6.51
N ILE A 83 -14.37 11.13 5.49
CA ILE A 83 -14.07 9.72 5.24
C ILE A 83 -13.23 9.13 6.39
N VAL A 84 -12.23 9.87 6.89
CA VAL A 84 -11.40 9.46 8.04
C VAL A 84 -12.26 9.19 9.28
N ARG A 85 -13.25 10.06 9.53
CA ARG A 85 -14.18 9.92 10.65
C ARG A 85 -15.15 8.76 10.49
N ASP A 86 -15.75 8.63 9.30
CA ASP A 86 -16.92 7.76 9.10
C ASP A 86 -16.53 6.35 8.59
N TYR A 87 -15.43 6.25 7.83
CA TYR A 87 -14.97 5.02 7.18
C TYR A 87 -13.75 4.41 7.89
N SER A 88 -12.63 5.13 7.93
CA SER A 88 -11.39 4.64 8.57
C SER A 88 -10.39 5.77 8.81
N PRO A 89 -9.86 5.92 10.03
CA PRO A 89 -8.82 6.91 10.28
C PRO A 89 -7.49 6.55 9.60
N TYR A 90 -7.36 5.33 9.09
CA TYR A 90 -6.12 4.81 8.51
C TYR A 90 -6.13 4.77 6.99
N LEU A 91 -7.23 5.19 6.34
CA LEU A 91 -7.34 5.09 4.88
C LEU A 91 -6.31 5.96 4.16
N PHE A 92 -6.23 7.25 4.54
CA PHE A 92 -5.38 8.22 3.85
C PHE A 92 -4.05 8.49 4.57
N SER A 93 -3.83 7.93 5.76
CA SER A 93 -2.54 8.01 6.44
C SER A 93 -2.46 6.94 7.53
N PRO A 94 -1.27 6.37 7.81
CA PRO A 94 -1.08 5.59 9.02
C PRO A 94 -0.95 6.49 10.27
N LEU A 95 -0.94 7.83 10.10
CA LEU A 95 -0.75 8.83 11.15
C LEU A 95 -1.91 9.85 11.12
N PRO A 96 -3.13 9.46 11.55
CA PRO A 96 -4.30 10.34 11.48
C PRO A 96 -4.15 11.65 12.26
N ASP A 97 -3.34 11.65 13.33
CA ASP A 97 -3.04 12.83 14.13
C ASP A 97 -2.19 13.88 13.38
N VAL A 98 -1.44 13.44 12.37
CA VAL A 98 -0.64 14.31 11.50
C VAL A 98 -1.53 14.86 10.38
N LEU A 99 -2.31 13.98 9.75
CA LEU A 99 -3.21 14.34 8.66
C LEU A 99 -4.21 15.44 9.07
N SER A 100 -4.67 15.43 10.33
CA SER A 100 -5.62 16.44 10.83
C SER A 100 -5.04 17.84 11.04
N ARG A 101 -3.70 18.02 10.95
CA ARG A 101 -3.03 19.30 11.20
C ARG A 101 -2.81 20.12 9.93
N GLY A 102 -2.81 19.49 8.76
CA GLY A 102 -2.53 20.15 7.50
C GLY A 102 -2.14 19.17 6.39
N PRO A 103 -1.62 19.68 5.26
CA PRO A 103 -1.25 18.84 4.12
C PRO A 103 -0.08 17.91 4.48
N VAL A 104 -0.24 16.63 4.12
CA VAL A 104 0.78 15.57 4.30
C VAL A 104 1.09 14.98 2.94
N SER A 105 2.37 15.02 2.55
CA SER A 105 2.85 14.35 1.34
C SER A 105 3.67 13.13 1.71
N ASP A 106 3.16 11.95 1.42
CA ASP A 106 3.80 10.68 1.74
C ASP A 106 4.84 10.31 0.68
N TYR A 107 5.96 9.76 1.15
CA TYR A 107 7.11 9.27 0.36
C TYR A 107 7.89 10.33 -0.42
N PHE A 108 7.23 11.21 -1.17
CA PHE A 108 7.89 12.28 -1.92
C PHE A 108 7.02 13.53 -1.99
N THR A 109 7.64 14.63 -2.36
CA THR A 109 6.99 15.87 -2.75
C THR A 109 7.86 16.59 -3.77
N ALA A 110 7.24 17.44 -4.58
CA ALA A 110 7.92 18.16 -5.65
C ALA A 110 7.45 19.61 -5.71
N TRP A 111 8.32 20.51 -6.14
CA TRP A 111 7.99 21.90 -6.43
C TRP A 111 8.90 22.37 -7.55
N GLU A 112 8.73 23.62 -7.99
CA GLU A 112 9.46 24.14 -9.15
C GLU A 112 10.97 23.87 -9.05
N GLY A 113 11.47 23.07 -10.00
CA GLY A 113 12.87 22.71 -10.12
C GLY A 113 13.42 21.74 -9.08
N THR A 114 12.59 21.12 -8.21
CA THR A 114 13.06 20.21 -7.15
C THR A 114 12.10 19.06 -6.82
N VAL A 115 12.65 17.89 -6.55
CA VAL A 115 11.97 16.72 -5.94
C VAL A 115 12.71 16.32 -4.68
N ALA A 116 11.99 16.18 -3.56
CA ALA A 116 12.48 15.52 -2.35
C ALA A 116 11.71 14.22 -2.16
N GLY A 117 12.41 13.08 -2.12
CA GLY A 117 11.75 11.77 -2.12
C GLY A 117 12.54 10.69 -1.39
N PHE A 118 11.85 9.93 -0.55
CA PHE A 118 12.40 8.75 0.09
C PHE A 118 12.37 7.57 -0.87
N LEU A 119 13.48 6.86 -0.98
CA LEU A 119 13.65 5.79 -1.96
C LEU A 119 13.01 4.47 -1.52
N THR A 120 12.78 4.29 -0.22
CA THR A 120 12.20 3.07 0.35
C THR A 120 11.27 3.40 1.53
N SER A 121 10.40 2.45 1.85
CA SER A 121 9.60 2.43 3.09
C SER A 121 9.57 0.98 3.57
N ARG A 122 10.64 0.56 4.25
CA ARG A 122 10.86 -0.83 4.67
C ARG A 122 10.60 -1.04 6.16
N ILE A 123 10.91 -0.02 6.94
CA ILE A 123 10.87 -0.02 8.39
C ILE A 123 10.02 1.15 8.86
N GLY A 124 10.39 2.38 8.52
CA GLY A 124 9.63 3.57 8.90
C GLY A 124 8.63 3.98 7.84
N HIS A 125 7.69 4.86 8.19
CA HIS A 125 6.83 5.56 7.24
C HIS A 125 7.40 6.96 6.95
N PRO A 126 7.92 7.20 5.72
CA PRO A 126 8.41 8.52 5.33
C PRO A 126 7.31 9.42 4.79
N PHE A 127 7.30 10.68 5.22
CA PHE A 127 6.31 11.68 4.80
C PHE A 127 6.85 13.11 4.98
N PHE A 128 6.13 14.10 4.46
CA PHE A 128 6.45 15.52 4.53
C PHE A 128 5.26 16.31 5.09
N THR A 129 5.50 17.27 5.97
CA THR A 129 4.50 18.22 6.51
C THR A 129 4.98 19.65 6.34
N VAL A 130 4.08 20.61 6.61
CA VAL A 130 4.46 22.03 6.74
C VAL A 130 4.40 22.44 8.21
N GLU A 131 5.54 22.86 8.76
CA GLU A 131 5.69 23.25 10.18
C GLU A 131 6.33 24.65 10.25
N GLY A 132 5.61 25.64 10.77
CA GLY A 132 6.16 26.98 11.00
C GLY A 132 6.70 27.68 9.74
N GLY A 133 6.13 27.39 8.57
CA GLY A 133 6.58 27.92 7.28
C GLY A 133 7.66 27.10 6.58
N ASP A 134 8.12 26.00 7.18
CA ASP A 134 9.06 25.06 6.56
C ASP A 134 8.35 23.80 6.07
N LEU A 135 8.82 23.26 4.95
CA LEU A 135 8.55 21.89 4.53
C LEU A 135 9.52 20.95 5.26
N VAL A 136 8.97 19.98 5.99
CA VAL A 136 9.73 19.09 6.88
C VAL A 136 9.51 17.65 6.49
N GLY A 137 10.59 16.91 6.22
CA GLY A 137 10.56 15.50 5.88
C GLY A 137 10.88 14.63 7.10
N TRP A 138 10.01 13.69 7.38
CA TRP A 138 10.00 12.83 8.55
C TRP A 138 10.12 11.37 8.19
N VAL A 139 10.56 10.55 9.15
CA VAL A 139 10.33 9.10 9.14
C VAL A 139 9.76 8.72 10.51
N ASP A 140 8.54 8.17 10.53
CA ASP A 140 7.91 7.65 11.75
C ASP A 140 8.22 6.16 11.93
N TYR A 141 8.78 5.80 13.08
CA TYR A 141 9.07 4.42 13.47
C TYR A 141 8.05 3.86 14.48
N PHE A 142 6.93 4.56 14.70
CA PHE A 142 5.81 4.12 15.54
C PHE A 142 6.26 3.71 16.94
N ASP A 143 7.19 4.48 17.51
CA ASP A 143 7.83 4.23 18.80
C ASP A 143 8.48 2.84 18.97
N THR A 144 8.76 2.16 17.85
CA THR A 144 9.45 0.86 17.85
C THR A 144 10.89 1.03 18.30
N GLU A 145 11.36 0.12 19.14
CA GLU A 145 12.74 0.08 19.64
C GLU A 145 13.58 -0.93 18.84
N PHE A 146 14.80 -0.52 18.49
CA PHE A 146 15.76 -1.31 17.73
C PHE A 146 17.05 -1.51 18.53
N ASP A 147 17.23 -2.72 19.08
CA ASP A 147 18.43 -3.09 19.84
C ASP A 147 19.70 -3.01 19.00
N THR A 148 19.58 -3.30 17.70
CA THR A 148 20.67 -3.20 16.72
C THR A 148 20.34 -2.14 15.67
N PRO A 149 21.33 -1.42 15.12
CA PRO A 149 21.10 -0.47 14.04
C PRO A 149 20.37 -1.09 12.85
N VAL A 150 19.28 -0.45 12.44
CA VAL A 150 18.53 -0.77 11.23
C VAL A 150 18.74 0.31 10.18
N ALA A 151 18.57 -0.02 8.90
CA ALA A 151 18.75 0.95 7.83
C ALA A 151 17.73 2.10 7.92
N LEU A 152 18.20 3.33 7.71
CA LEU A 152 17.33 4.46 7.44
C LEU A 152 16.67 4.30 6.06
N GLU A 153 15.47 4.84 5.90
CA GLU A 153 14.89 5.07 4.59
C GLU A 153 15.70 6.16 3.86
N PRO A 154 16.38 5.85 2.73
CA PRO A 154 17.23 6.83 2.06
C PRO A 154 16.41 7.97 1.49
N LEU A 155 16.87 9.21 1.65
CA LEU A 155 16.25 10.40 1.08
C LEU A 155 17.11 10.92 -0.07
N THR A 156 16.50 11.12 -1.25
CA THR A 156 17.11 11.86 -2.36
C THR A 156 16.50 13.26 -2.47
N ILE A 157 17.34 14.23 -2.82
CA ILE A 157 16.93 15.58 -3.20
C ILE A 157 17.51 15.81 -4.59
N LEU A 158 16.62 15.98 -5.57
CA LEU A 158 16.94 16.21 -6.96
C LEU A 158 16.54 17.65 -7.31
N SER A 159 17.39 18.39 -8.00
CA SER A 159 17.19 19.78 -8.36
C SER A 159 17.81 20.11 -9.72
N GLY A 160 17.36 21.22 -10.32
CA GLY A 160 17.99 21.79 -11.51
C GLY A 160 17.45 21.26 -12.84
N GLY A 161 16.17 20.86 -12.88
CA GLY A 161 15.47 20.46 -14.09
C GLY A 161 13.93 20.52 -13.94
N PRO A 162 13.16 20.32 -15.02
CA PRO A 162 11.71 20.21 -14.97
C PRO A 162 11.24 19.13 -14.00
N VAL A 163 10.12 19.36 -13.31
CA VAL A 163 9.64 18.44 -12.25
C VAL A 163 9.38 17.05 -12.79
N GLU A 164 8.85 16.95 -14.00
CA GLU A 164 8.54 15.69 -14.70
C GLU A 164 9.80 14.84 -14.90
N GLU A 165 10.88 15.45 -15.39
CA GLU A 165 12.17 14.77 -15.55
C GLU A 165 12.76 14.34 -14.20
N LEU A 166 12.65 15.18 -13.18
CA LEU A 166 13.12 14.84 -11.83
C LEU A 166 12.30 13.69 -11.22
N LEU A 167 10.99 13.62 -11.50
CA LEU A 167 10.13 12.52 -11.08
C LEU A 167 10.48 11.21 -11.80
N ASP A 168 10.82 11.24 -13.09
CA ASP A 168 11.32 10.06 -13.82
C ASP A 168 12.62 9.52 -13.21
N ILE A 169 13.55 10.43 -12.87
CA ILE A 169 14.81 10.07 -12.21
C ILE A 169 14.54 9.49 -10.81
N TYR A 170 13.63 10.10 -10.04
CA TYR A 170 13.20 9.58 -8.75
C TYR A 170 12.59 8.17 -8.89
N GLY A 171 11.72 7.95 -9.87
CA GLY A 171 11.15 6.63 -10.17
C GLY A 171 12.22 5.59 -10.49
N ALA A 172 13.24 5.95 -11.27
CA ALA A 172 14.38 5.07 -11.56
C ALA A 172 15.22 4.74 -10.30
N LEU A 173 15.40 5.71 -9.39
CA LEU A 173 16.08 5.51 -8.11
C LEU A 173 15.26 4.61 -7.17
N VAL A 174 13.94 4.81 -7.08
CA VAL A 174 13.01 3.94 -6.32
C VAL A 174 13.06 2.51 -6.85
N LYS A 175 13.01 2.33 -8.18
CA LYS A 175 13.15 1.02 -8.85
C LYS A 175 14.44 0.33 -8.43
N ARG A 176 15.57 1.03 -8.48
CA ARG A 176 16.89 0.50 -8.10
C ARG A 176 16.94 0.17 -6.61
N ALA A 177 16.50 1.08 -5.75
CA ALA A 177 16.54 0.92 -4.30
C ALA A 177 15.72 -0.28 -3.85
N ASN A 178 14.54 -0.51 -4.46
CA ASN A 178 13.64 -1.62 -4.15
C ASN A 178 13.88 -2.88 -5.00
N ARG A 179 14.87 -2.87 -5.89
CA ARG A 179 15.19 -4.00 -6.79
C ARG A 179 13.97 -4.46 -7.59
N ILE A 180 13.16 -3.51 -8.04
CA ILE A 180 11.91 -3.82 -8.74
C ILE A 180 12.23 -4.40 -10.11
N ARG A 181 11.69 -5.59 -10.37
CA ARG A 181 11.62 -6.17 -11.72
C ARG A 181 10.24 -5.84 -12.29
N ILE A 182 10.21 -4.98 -13.30
CA ILE A 182 8.97 -4.67 -14.01
C ILE A 182 8.55 -5.90 -14.81
N ASN A 183 7.32 -6.36 -14.60
CA ASN A 183 6.74 -7.41 -15.40
C ASN A 183 6.46 -6.85 -16.80
N ALA A 184 6.95 -7.54 -17.83
CA ALA A 184 6.75 -7.10 -19.22
C ALA A 184 5.33 -7.39 -19.71
N TRP A 185 4.59 -8.26 -19.02
CA TRP A 185 3.20 -8.54 -19.35
C TRP A 185 2.29 -7.45 -18.78
N ASN A 186 1.65 -6.69 -19.67
CA ASN A 186 0.64 -5.68 -19.35
C ASN A 186 -0.74 -6.19 -19.80
N PRO A 187 -1.48 -6.91 -18.93
CA PRO A 187 -2.67 -7.64 -19.34
C PRO A 187 -3.82 -6.70 -19.70
N VAL A 188 -4.46 -6.98 -20.83
CA VAL A 188 -5.81 -6.46 -21.13
C VAL A 188 -6.83 -7.45 -20.60
N GLY A 189 -7.90 -6.99 -19.96
CA GLY A 189 -8.86 -7.89 -19.36
C GLY A 189 -10.21 -7.27 -19.03
N TRP A 190 -11.11 -8.15 -18.58
CA TRP A 190 -12.42 -7.80 -18.07
C TRP A 190 -12.45 -7.91 -16.54
N CYS A 191 -13.14 -6.99 -15.87
CA CYS A 191 -13.41 -6.96 -14.44
C CYS A 191 -14.92 -6.75 -14.22
N SER A 192 -15.50 -7.48 -13.28
CA SER A 192 -16.95 -7.40 -13.00
C SER A 192 -17.39 -6.15 -12.23
N TRP A 193 -16.48 -5.48 -11.52
CA TRP A 193 -16.82 -4.53 -10.46
C TRP A 193 -17.64 -3.33 -10.94
N TYR A 194 -17.15 -2.61 -11.96
CA TYR A 194 -17.69 -1.32 -12.38
C TYR A 194 -18.99 -1.41 -13.21
N HIS A 195 -19.64 -2.58 -13.21
CA HIS A 195 -21.00 -2.76 -13.75
C HIS A 195 -21.90 -3.44 -12.72
N TYR A 196 -21.44 -4.55 -12.13
CA TYR A 196 -22.27 -5.38 -11.25
C TYR A 196 -22.16 -5.03 -9.77
N PHE A 197 -21.02 -4.47 -9.33
CA PHE A 197 -20.71 -4.23 -7.91
C PHE A 197 -21.04 -5.47 -7.05
N GLY A 198 -21.55 -5.28 -5.84
CA GLY A 198 -21.99 -6.37 -4.95
C GLY A 198 -23.20 -7.19 -5.44
N LYS A 199 -23.75 -6.94 -6.65
CA LYS A 199 -24.89 -7.68 -7.21
C LYS A 199 -24.50 -8.79 -8.18
N LEU A 200 -23.20 -9.02 -8.40
CA LEU A 200 -22.71 -10.03 -9.35
C LEU A 200 -23.20 -11.44 -9.02
N ALA A 201 -23.90 -12.09 -9.96
CA ALA A 201 -24.28 -13.50 -9.89
C ALA A 201 -23.43 -14.37 -10.84
N TRP A 202 -23.40 -15.68 -10.59
CA TRP A 202 -22.66 -16.62 -11.44
C TRP A 202 -23.18 -16.66 -12.88
N GLY A 203 -24.49 -16.46 -13.09
CA GLY A 203 -25.09 -16.34 -14.41
C GLY A 203 -24.50 -15.16 -15.21
N ASP A 204 -24.36 -14.00 -14.57
CA ASP A 204 -23.76 -12.80 -15.19
C ASP A 204 -22.32 -13.06 -15.62
N VAL A 205 -21.55 -13.76 -14.78
CA VAL A 205 -20.17 -14.16 -15.10
C VAL A 205 -20.14 -15.04 -16.34
N LEU A 206 -20.99 -16.07 -16.41
CA LEU A 206 -21.04 -16.98 -17.56
C LEU A 206 -21.45 -16.27 -18.85
N GLU A 207 -22.44 -15.38 -18.78
CA GLU A 207 -22.92 -14.61 -19.94
C GLU A 207 -21.80 -13.73 -20.53
N ASN A 208 -21.16 -12.90 -19.71
CA ASN A 208 -20.06 -12.03 -20.15
C ASN A 208 -18.87 -12.84 -20.69
N LEU A 209 -18.59 -13.96 -20.04
CA LEU A 209 -17.51 -14.85 -20.44
C LEU A 209 -17.79 -15.52 -21.80
N ASP A 210 -19.04 -15.91 -22.08
CA ASP A 210 -19.46 -16.42 -23.38
C ASP A 210 -19.43 -15.34 -24.46
N ILE A 211 -19.86 -14.11 -24.17
CA ILE A 211 -19.81 -12.97 -25.10
C ILE A 211 -18.35 -12.66 -25.47
N ALA A 212 -17.47 -12.48 -24.48
CA ALA A 212 -16.06 -12.20 -24.71
C ALA A 212 -15.36 -13.34 -25.48
N ALA A 213 -15.73 -14.59 -25.22
CA ALA A 213 -15.15 -15.75 -25.92
C ALA A 213 -15.57 -15.83 -27.39
N ARG A 214 -16.80 -15.41 -27.71
CA ARG A 214 -17.36 -15.42 -29.08
C ARG A 214 -16.80 -14.28 -29.93
N ASP A 215 -16.57 -13.10 -29.36
CA ASP A 215 -16.05 -11.93 -30.08
C ASP A 215 -14.72 -11.43 -29.52
N ARG A 216 -13.66 -12.24 -29.67
CA ARG A 216 -12.30 -11.87 -29.24
C ARG A 216 -11.69 -10.70 -30.01
N LYS A 217 -12.25 -10.34 -31.17
CA LYS A 217 -11.75 -9.21 -31.95
C LYS A 217 -12.16 -7.89 -31.29
N SER A 218 -13.42 -7.79 -30.87
CA SER A 218 -13.92 -6.62 -30.14
C SER A 218 -13.47 -6.63 -28.68
N PHE A 219 -13.29 -7.82 -28.10
CA PHE A 219 -12.87 -8.00 -26.71
C PHE A 219 -11.55 -8.79 -26.63
N PRO A 220 -10.39 -8.15 -26.90
CA PRO A 220 -9.08 -8.79 -26.90
C PRO A 220 -8.56 -9.03 -25.47
N PHE A 221 -9.40 -9.58 -24.60
CA PHE A 221 -9.09 -9.84 -23.20
C PHE A 221 -8.18 -11.07 -23.07
N GLU A 222 -7.10 -10.92 -22.31
CA GLU A 222 -6.25 -12.02 -21.85
C GLU A 222 -6.69 -12.54 -20.48
N VAL A 223 -7.19 -11.63 -19.63
CA VAL A 223 -7.63 -11.89 -18.26
C VAL A 223 -9.13 -11.70 -18.16
N PHE A 224 -9.80 -12.64 -17.49
CA PHE A 224 -11.19 -12.47 -17.08
C PHE A 224 -11.21 -12.59 -15.55
N GLN A 225 -11.47 -11.47 -14.88
CA GLN A 225 -11.36 -11.36 -13.43
C GLN A 225 -12.73 -11.17 -12.77
N VAL A 226 -13.02 -12.05 -11.82
CA VAL A 226 -14.19 -11.95 -10.94
C VAL A 226 -13.78 -11.13 -9.71
N ASP A 227 -14.46 -10.00 -9.51
CA ASP A 227 -14.23 -9.07 -8.39
C ASP A 227 -15.05 -9.44 -7.15
N ASP A 228 -15.06 -8.55 -6.15
CA ASP A 228 -15.88 -8.69 -4.93
C ASP A 228 -17.32 -9.11 -5.26
N GLY A 229 -17.78 -10.14 -4.53
CA GLY A 229 -19.15 -10.62 -4.57
C GLY A 229 -19.30 -12.12 -4.83
N TYR A 230 -18.22 -12.87 -5.01
CA TYR A 230 -18.27 -14.34 -5.13
C TYR A 230 -18.21 -15.02 -3.77
N GLU A 231 -17.55 -14.43 -2.80
CA GLU A 231 -17.29 -14.93 -1.45
C GLU A 231 -18.52 -14.80 -0.54
N THR A 232 -18.55 -15.60 0.54
CA THR A 232 -19.60 -15.50 1.56
C THR A 232 -19.44 -14.29 2.48
N ASP A 233 -18.20 -13.92 2.81
CA ASP A 233 -17.89 -12.73 3.61
C ASP A 233 -16.42 -12.30 3.44
N ILE A 234 -16.10 -11.09 3.90
CA ILE A 234 -14.74 -10.55 3.91
C ILE A 234 -13.90 -11.33 4.93
N GLY A 235 -12.93 -12.10 4.44
CA GLY A 235 -12.12 -13.01 5.24
C GLY A 235 -12.36 -14.49 4.90
N ASP A 236 -13.47 -14.83 4.24
CA ASP A 236 -13.89 -16.20 3.94
C ASP A 236 -13.69 -16.55 2.46
N TRP A 237 -12.50 -16.23 1.94
CA TRP A 237 -12.14 -16.27 0.51
C TRP A 237 -12.28 -17.62 -0.18
N MET A 238 -12.27 -18.72 0.59
CA MET A 238 -12.37 -20.09 0.08
C MET A 238 -13.81 -20.61 0.02
N SER A 239 -14.78 -19.77 0.40
CA SER A 239 -16.19 -20.11 0.50
C SER A 239 -17.00 -19.26 -0.49
N PRO A 240 -17.31 -19.77 -1.68
CA PRO A 240 -18.19 -19.08 -2.62
C PRO A 240 -19.64 -19.07 -2.11
N LYS A 241 -20.38 -18.00 -2.39
CA LYS A 241 -21.78 -17.86 -2.03
C LYS A 241 -22.67 -18.85 -2.80
N PRO A 242 -23.89 -19.15 -2.29
CA PRO A 242 -24.83 -20.03 -2.99
C PRO A 242 -25.06 -19.63 -4.46
N GLY A 243 -25.05 -20.62 -5.35
CA GLY A 243 -25.21 -20.44 -6.80
C GLY A 243 -23.89 -20.30 -7.57
N TYR A 244 -22.77 -20.00 -6.90
CA TYR A 244 -21.45 -20.13 -7.50
C TYR A 244 -20.96 -21.58 -7.43
N PRO A 245 -20.17 -22.04 -8.44
CA PRO A 245 -19.42 -23.28 -8.29
C PRO A 245 -18.34 -23.10 -7.22
N ASP A 246 -17.69 -24.20 -6.83
CA ASP A 246 -16.43 -24.07 -6.10
C ASP A 246 -15.39 -23.29 -6.91
N LEU A 247 -14.35 -22.82 -6.24
CA LEU A 247 -13.32 -21.98 -6.88
C LEU A 247 -12.58 -22.67 -8.02
N GLY A 248 -12.47 -24.01 -7.99
CA GLY A 248 -11.89 -24.79 -9.09
C GLY A 248 -12.81 -24.80 -10.31
N GLY A 249 -14.12 -24.98 -10.11
CA GLY A 249 -15.15 -24.88 -11.13
C GLY A 249 -15.21 -23.49 -11.75
N LEU A 250 -15.12 -22.44 -10.93
CA LEU A 250 -15.05 -21.05 -11.38
C LEU A 250 -13.85 -20.84 -12.32
N ALA A 251 -12.64 -21.13 -11.83
CA ALA A 251 -11.42 -20.99 -12.62
C ALA A 251 -11.43 -21.85 -13.89
N GLN A 252 -11.97 -23.08 -13.80
CA GLN A 252 -12.07 -23.98 -14.95
C GLN A 252 -13.02 -23.42 -16.01
N ALA A 253 -14.16 -22.84 -15.64
CA ALA A 253 -15.10 -22.25 -16.59
C ALA A 253 -14.45 -21.11 -17.40
N ILE A 254 -13.64 -20.27 -16.74
CA ILE A 254 -12.85 -19.20 -17.39
C ILE A 254 -11.80 -19.80 -18.34
N LYS A 255 -11.00 -20.75 -17.84
CA LYS A 255 -9.93 -21.38 -18.62
C LYS A 255 -10.42 -22.16 -19.84
N ARG A 256 -11.60 -22.81 -19.76
CA ARG A 256 -12.21 -23.50 -20.90
C ARG A 256 -12.47 -22.55 -22.09
N ARG A 257 -12.71 -21.28 -21.80
CA ARG A 257 -12.89 -20.20 -22.81
C ARG A 257 -11.60 -19.48 -23.17
N LYS A 258 -10.46 -20.04 -22.74
CA LYS A 258 -9.08 -19.64 -23.06
C LYS A 258 -8.66 -18.27 -22.50
N PHE A 259 -9.32 -17.81 -21.45
CA PHE A 259 -8.84 -16.66 -20.67
C PHE A 259 -8.00 -17.13 -19.47
N LYS A 260 -7.12 -16.26 -18.99
CA LYS A 260 -6.48 -16.42 -17.69
C LYS A 260 -7.48 -16.04 -16.59
N ALA A 261 -7.66 -16.92 -15.62
CA ALA A 261 -8.59 -16.70 -14.52
C ALA A 261 -8.02 -15.68 -13.52
N GLY A 262 -8.78 -14.61 -13.29
CA GLY A 262 -8.50 -13.61 -12.29
C GLY A 262 -9.49 -13.65 -11.12
N ILE A 263 -9.03 -13.33 -9.92
CA ILE A 263 -9.89 -13.24 -8.73
C ILE A 263 -9.48 -12.08 -7.81
N TRP A 264 -10.46 -11.51 -7.11
CA TRP A 264 -10.28 -10.50 -6.08
C TRP A 264 -10.27 -11.08 -4.67
N THR A 265 -9.50 -10.47 -3.77
CA THR A 265 -9.56 -10.69 -2.32
C THR A 265 -9.17 -9.41 -1.58
N ALA A 266 -9.63 -9.22 -0.35
CA ALA A 266 -9.07 -8.25 0.60
C ALA A 266 -8.26 -8.98 1.70
N PRO A 267 -7.05 -9.49 1.38
CA PRO A 267 -6.44 -10.60 2.13
C PRO A 267 -6.00 -10.27 3.56
N PHE A 268 -5.95 -8.99 3.91
CA PHE A 268 -5.60 -8.52 5.26
C PHE A 268 -6.81 -8.09 6.08
N SER A 269 -8.02 -8.31 5.55
CA SER A 269 -9.28 -7.85 6.14
C SER A 269 -10.14 -9.04 6.56
N ALA A 270 -10.77 -8.92 7.73
CA ALA A 270 -11.76 -9.85 8.25
C ALA A 270 -12.97 -9.08 8.78
N ALA A 271 -14.17 -9.36 8.26
CA ALA A 271 -15.40 -8.78 8.78
C ALA A 271 -15.73 -9.36 10.16
N ALA A 272 -16.40 -8.57 11.00
CA ALA A 272 -16.92 -9.01 12.30
C ALA A 272 -17.82 -10.27 12.23
N THR A 273 -18.42 -10.52 11.08
CA THR A 273 -19.32 -11.65 10.80
C THR A 273 -18.64 -12.82 10.09
N SER A 274 -17.37 -12.69 9.71
CA SER A 274 -16.62 -13.75 9.00
C SER A 274 -16.29 -14.92 9.92
N GLU A 275 -16.19 -16.12 9.35
CA GLU A 275 -15.72 -17.30 10.10
C GLU A 275 -14.27 -17.11 10.56
N LEU A 276 -13.44 -16.47 9.73
CA LEU A 276 -12.06 -16.12 10.09
C LEU A 276 -12.01 -15.33 11.41
N PHE A 277 -12.80 -14.26 11.52
CA PHE A 277 -12.83 -13.45 12.73
C PHE A 277 -13.46 -14.18 13.91
N ALA A 278 -14.55 -14.91 13.69
CA ALA A 278 -15.23 -15.66 14.75
C ALA A 278 -14.34 -16.74 15.39
N ARG A 279 -13.53 -17.43 14.58
CA ARG A 279 -12.64 -18.51 15.05
C ARG A 279 -11.29 -18.00 15.56
N HIS A 280 -10.78 -16.91 14.98
CA HIS A 280 -9.45 -16.39 15.26
C HIS A 280 -9.44 -14.88 15.53
N PRO A 281 -10.22 -14.39 16.52
CA PRO A 281 -10.18 -12.96 16.87
C PRO A 281 -8.80 -12.54 17.39
N ASP A 282 -8.01 -13.50 17.87
CA ASP A 282 -6.67 -13.29 18.39
C ASP A 282 -5.63 -13.03 17.31
N TRP A 283 -5.92 -13.35 16.05
CA TRP A 283 -5.07 -13.08 14.89
C TRP A 283 -5.19 -11.64 14.38
N MET A 284 -6.05 -10.81 14.97
CA MET A 284 -6.24 -9.42 14.53
C MET A 284 -5.25 -8.47 15.19
N VAL A 285 -4.96 -7.34 14.53
CA VAL A 285 -4.28 -6.20 15.16
C VAL A 285 -5.11 -5.69 16.33
N ARG A 286 -4.45 -5.34 17.44
CA ARG A 286 -5.11 -5.03 18.71
C ARG A 286 -4.87 -3.60 19.22
N GLU A 287 -5.82 -3.14 20.02
CA GLU A 287 -5.73 -1.95 20.88
C GLU A 287 -6.25 -2.35 22.25
N ASP A 288 -5.53 -2.02 23.31
CA ASP A 288 -5.90 -2.38 24.70
C ASP A 288 -6.31 -3.85 24.87
N GLY A 289 -5.57 -4.73 24.19
CA GLY A 289 -5.78 -6.19 24.23
C GLY A 289 -6.96 -6.72 23.39
N ARG A 290 -7.74 -5.87 22.75
CA ARG A 290 -8.93 -6.24 21.94
C ARG A 290 -8.69 -6.02 20.44
N PRO A 291 -9.37 -6.75 19.53
CA PRO A 291 -9.30 -6.47 18.10
C PRO A 291 -9.64 -5.01 17.80
N LYS A 292 -8.73 -4.32 17.11
CA LYS A 292 -8.85 -2.91 16.77
C LYS A 292 -9.65 -2.76 15.48
N LEU A 293 -10.70 -1.94 15.50
CA LEU A 293 -11.45 -1.60 14.29
C LEU A 293 -10.51 -0.95 13.27
N CYS A 294 -10.44 -1.50 12.07
CA CYS A 294 -9.63 -0.94 10.99
C CYS A 294 -10.46 0.05 10.16
N TYR A 295 -11.60 -0.43 9.64
CA TYR A 295 -12.51 0.36 8.82
C TYR A 295 -13.92 -0.21 8.87
N ARG A 296 -14.89 0.54 8.33
CA ARG A 296 -16.26 0.07 8.12
C ARG A 296 -16.49 -0.15 6.62
N GLY A 297 -16.83 -1.38 6.22
CA GLY A 297 -17.08 -1.73 4.83
C GLY A 297 -18.22 -2.74 4.74
N TRP A 298 -18.96 -2.77 3.63
CA TRP A 298 -20.08 -3.71 3.42
C TRP A 298 -21.13 -3.68 4.56
N GLY A 299 -21.32 -2.52 5.20
CA GLY A 299 -22.21 -2.35 6.35
C GLY A 299 -21.71 -3.00 7.65
N LYS A 300 -20.44 -3.43 7.71
CA LYS A 300 -19.87 -4.21 8.81
C LYS A 300 -18.58 -3.57 9.36
N PRO A 301 -18.25 -3.78 10.64
CA PRO A 301 -16.91 -3.54 11.16
C PRO A 301 -15.91 -4.51 10.52
N ILE A 302 -14.78 -3.99 10.03
CA ILE A 302 -13.69 -4.77 9.45
C ILE A 302 -12.42 -4.63 10.30
N TYR A 303 -11.80 -5.76 10.61
CA TYR A 303 -10.58 -5.88 11.41
C TYR A 303 -9.40 -6.25 10.50
N ALA A 304 -8.20 -5.81 10.89
CA ALA A 304 -6.98 -6.13 10.15
C ALA A 304 -6.27 -7.35 10.73
N LEU A 305 -5.82 -8.23 9.84
CA LEU A 305 -5.00 -9.38 10.18
C LEU A 305 -3.61 -8.92 10.69
N ASP A 306 -3.18 -9.45 11.83
CA ASP A 306 -1.81 -9.32 12.29
C ASP A 306 -0.89 -10.26 11.49
N THR A 307 -0.30 -9.70 10.44
CA THR A 307 0.64 -10.38 9.54
C THR A 307 1.96 -10.77 10.21
N THR A 308 2.15 -10.49 11.51
CA THR A 308 3.27 -11.01 12.30
C THR A 308 2.92 -12.29 13.06
N HIS A 309 1.63 -12.60 13.21
CA HIS A 309 1.14 -13.82 13.85
C HIS A 309 1.49 -15.05 12.98
N PRO A 310 2.14 -16.10 13.54
CA PRO A 310 2.64 -17.22 12.75
C PRO A 310 1.52 -17.99 12.03
N GLU A 311 0.41 -18.24 12.73
CA GLU A 311 -0.71 -18.99 12.17
C GLU A 311 -1.51 -18.16 11.16
N ALA A 312 -1.66 -16.84 11.38
CA ALA A 312 -2.29 -15.94 10.42
C ALA A 312 -1.50 -15.89 9.10
N LYS A 313 -0.16 -15.89 9.17
CA LYS A 313 0.69 -16.00 7.97
C LYS A 313 0.56 -17.36 7.29
N ALA A 314 0.45 -18.44 8.06
CA ALA A 314 0.27 -19.78 7.49
C ALA A 314 -1.07 -19.87 6.75
N TRP A 315 -2.15 -19.38 7.35
CA TRP A 315 -3.47 -19.25 6.73
C TRP A 315 -3.41 -18.39 5.46
N LEU A 316 -2.79 -17.21 5.52
CA LEU A 316 -2.64 -16.31 4.37
C LEU A 316 -1.88 -16.99 3.22
N HIS A 317 -0.77 -17.66 3.53
CA HIS A 317 -0.01 -18.42 2.54
C HIS A 317 -0.84 -19.54 1.91
N GLU A 318 -1.59 -20.27 2.73
CA GLU A 318 -2.44 -21.37 2.30
C GLU A 318 -3.59 -20.89 1.40
N THR A 319 -4.25 -19.78 1.76
CA THR A 319 -5.31 -19.15 0.95
C THR A 319 -4.83 -18.88 -0.48
N PHE A 320 -3.72 -18.16 -0.65
CA PHE A 320 -3.19 -17.88 -1.98
C PHE A 320 -2.65 -19.13 -2.69
N THR A 321 -2.11 -20.11 -1.95
CA THR A 321 -1.71 -21.40 -2.51
C THR A 321 -2.92 -22.18 -3.04
N LYS A 322 -4.06 -22.12 -2.36
CA LYS A 322 -5.31 -22.78 -2.79
C LYS A 322 -5.93 -22.07 -3.99
N LEU A 323 -5.97 -20.74 -4.02
CA LEU A 323 -6.43 -19.97 -5.19
C LEU A 323 -5.62 -20.32 -6.44
N ARG A 324 -4.29 -20.35 -6.29
CA ARG A 324 -3.35 -20.83 -7.31
C ARG A 324 -3.66 -22.24 -7.80
N LYS A 325 -3.84 -23.19 -6.86
CA LYS A 325 -4.17 -24.59 -7.18
C LYS A 325 -5.52 -24.73 -7.88
N ALA A 326 -6.50 -23.90 -7.52
CA ALA A 326 -7.80 -23.84 -8.19
C ALA A 326 -7.67 -23.36 -9.65
N GLY A 327 -6.65 -22.54 -9.95
CA GLY A 327 -6.26 -22.19 -11.31
C GLY A 327 -6.22 -20.69 -11.60
N PHE A 328 -6.31 -19.84 -10.57
CA PHE A 328 -6.18 -18.39 -10.72
C PHE A 328 -4.72 -17.98 -10.89
N THR A 329 -4.46 -17.18 -11.92
CA THR A 329 -3.11 -16.69 -12.29
C THR A 329 -3.02 -15.17 -12.32
N TYR A 330 -4.13 -14.49 -12.03
CA TYR A 330 -4.21 -13.05 -11.85
C TYR A 330 -4.92 -12.77 -10.52
N LEU A 331 -4.26 -12.10 -9.60
CA LEU A 331 -4.69 -11.95 -8.22
C LEU A 331 -4.81 -10.46 -7.91
N LYS A 332 -6.03 -9.92 -7.89
CA LYS A 332 -6.29 -8.59 -7.36
C LYS A 332 -6.39 -8.70 -5.84
N ILE A 333 -5.52 -7.96 -5.14
CA ILE A 333 -5.43 -7.96 -3.68
C ILE A 333 -5.67 -6.53 -3.17
N ASP A 334 -6.70 -6.36 -2.35
CA ASP A 334 -7.31 -5.06 -2.09
C ASP A 334 -7.35 -4.71 -0.60
N PHE A 335 -7.65 -3.45 -0.29
CA PHE A 335 -7.67 -2.90 1.07
C PHE A 335 -6.36 -3.16 1.84
N LEU A 336 -5.23 -3.18 1.12
CA LEU A 336 -3.96 -3.63 1.71
C LEU A 336 -3.45 -2.71 2.82
N PHE A 337 -3.89 -1.45 2.87
CA PHE A 337 -3.59 -0.52 3.96
C PHE A 337 -3.94 -1.09 5.34
N ALA A 338 -4.90 -2.02 5.42
CA ALA A 338 -5.30 -2.67 6.67
C ALA A 338 -4.11 -3.30 7.41
N ALA A 339 -3.22 -4.01 6.70
CA ALA A 339 -2.03 -4.61 7.35
C ALA A 339 -1.02 -3.58 7.86
N ALA A 340 -1.08 -2.34 7.37
CA ALA A 340 -0.22 -1.23 7.77
C ALA A 340 -0.86 -0.31 8.84
N MET A 341 -2.03 -0.65 9.39
CA MET A 341 -2.65 0.18 10.43
C MET A 341 -1.82 0.17 11.75
N PRO A 342 -1.73 1.28 12.48
CA PRO A 342 -1.13 1.29 13.81
C PRO A 342 -1.90 0.44 14.82
N GLY A 343 -1.18 -0.35 15.60
CA GLY A 343 -1.75 -1.17 16.66
C GLY A 343 -0.78 -2.24 17.14
N SER A 344 -1.14 -2.86 18.27
CA SER A 344 -0.37 -3.94 18.88
C SER A 344 -0.46 -5.21 18.02
N ARG A 345 0.69 -5.89 17.91
CA ARG A 345 0.89 -7.10 17.11
C ARG A 345 1.68 -8.13 17.91
N ARG A 346 1.72 -9.37 17.42
CA ARG A 346 2.46 -10.49 18.02
C ARG A 346 3.96 -10.22 18.07
N LYS A 347 4.52 -9.56 17.05
CA LYS A 347 5.89 -9.05 17.07
C LYS A 347 5.89 -7.55 17.34
N ARG A 348 6.91 -7.09 18.08
CA ARG A 348 7.22 -5.66 18.25
C ARG A 348 7.98 -5.15 17.03
N VAL A 349 7.24 -4.84 15.97
CA VAL A 349 7.74 -4.30 14.71
C VAL A 349 6.84 -3.15 14.26
N THR A 350 7.32 -2.31 13.36
CA THR A 350 6.50 -1.23 12.82
C THR A 350 5.34 -1.78 11.98
N PRO A 351 4.25 -1.01 11.79
CA PRO A 351 3.18 -1.37 10.86
C PRO A 351 3.67 -1.57 9.42
N VAL A 352 4.70 -0.82 8.99
CA VAL A 352 5.32 -0.96 7.66
C VAL A 352 6.05 -2.30 7.53
N GLN A 353 6.78 -2.74 8.56
CA GLN A 353 7.43 -4.06 8.57
C GLN A 353 6.39 -5.19 8.53
N ALA A 354 5.33 -5.07 9.34
CA ALA A 354 4.24 -6.04 9.35
C ALA A 354 3.55 -6.13 7.98
N TYR A 355 3.19 -5.00 7.38
CA TYR A 355 2.64 -4.91 6.03
C TYR A 355 3.51 -5.65 5.01
N ARG A 356 4.82 -5.36 5.00
CA ARG A 356 5.76 -6.00 4.07
C ARG A 356 5.94 -7.49 4.34
N GLU A 357 5.92 -7.92 5.60
CA GLU A 357 5.95 -9.35 5.95
C GLU A 357 4.73 -10.08 5.37
N GLY A 358 3.53 -9.51 5.53
CA GLY A 358 2.29 -10.05 4.98
C GLY A 358 2.28 -10.07 3.45
N LEU A 359 2.63 -8.96 2.80
CA LEU A 359 2.67 -8.89 1.34
C LEU A 359 3.73 -9.84 0.74
N ALA A 360 4.86 -10.03 1.43
CA ALA A 360 5.86 -11.02 1.03
C ALA A 360 5.34 -12.47 1.16
N VAL A 361 4.48 -12.77 2.13
CA VAL A 361 3.78 -14.07 2.21
C VAL A 361 2.88 -14.26 0.98
N VAL A 362 2.07 -13.26 0.63
CA VAL A 362 1.22 -13.29 -0.56
C VAL A 362 2.05 -13.49 -1.82
N ARG A 363 3.11 -12.70 -2.04
CA ARG A 363 4.00 -12.82 -3.21
C ARG A 363 4.63 -14.21 -3.32
N ARG A 364 5.09 -14.80 -2.21
CA ARG A 364 5.67 -16.16 -2.21
C ARG A 364 4.63 -17.21 -2.62
N ALA A 365 3.43 -17.17 -2.04
CA ALA A 365 2.35 -18.08 -2.41
C ALA A 365 1.90 -17.88 -3.87
N ALA A 366 1.81 -16.62 -4.31
CA ALA A 366 1.50 -16.24 -5.69
C ALA A 366 2.62 -16.58 -6.69
N GLY A 367 3.82 -16.97 -6.26
CA GLY A 367 4.90 -17.50 -7.12
C GLY A 367 5.20 -16.61 -8.34
N ARG A 368 4.86 -17.05 -9.56
CA ARG A 368 5.08 -16.28 -10.81
C ARG A 368 3.82 -15.59 -11.35
N ASP A 369 2.69 -15.79 -10.69
CA ASP A 369 1.40 -15.27 -11.13
C ASP A 369 1.29 -13.76 -10.88
N PHE A 370 0.44 -13.10 -11.63
CA PHE A 370 0.35 -11.65 -11.62
C PHE A 370 -0.40 -11.17 -10.37
N VAL A 371 0.20 -10.27 -9.60
CA VAL A 371 -0.41 -9.67 -8.41
C VAL A 371 -0.68 -8.19 -8.67
N LEU A 372 -1.96 -7.81 -8.71
CA LEU A 372 -2.42 -6.42 -8.75
C LEU A 372 -2.78 -5.96 -7.33
N ALA A 373 -2.06 -4.96 -6.81
CA ALA A 373 -2.39 -4.34 -5.53
C ALA A 373 -3.37 -3.17 -5.67
N CYS A 374 -4.27 -3.05 -4.70
CA CYS A 374 -5.29 -2.00 -4.61
C CYS A 374 -5.50 -1.60 -3.14
N GLY A 375 -5.91 -0.35 -2.90
CA GLY A 375 -5.98 0.24 -1.56
C GLY A 375 -4.68 0.07 -0.78
N ALA A 376 -3.53 0.24 -1.45
CA ALA A 376 -2.26 -0.28 -0.97
C ALA A 376 -1.21 0.82 -0.73
N PRO A 377 -0.48 0.78 0.41
CA PRO A 377 0.68 1.63 0.62
C PRO A 377 1.69 1.51 -0.52
N LEU A 378 1.93 2.60 -1.26
CA LEU A 378 2.64 2.55 -2.56
C LEU A 378 4.09 2.09 -2.41
N LEU A 379 4.89 2.85 -1.65
CA LEU A 379 6.32 2.57 -1.51
C LEU A 379 6.61 1.27 -0.73
N PRO A 380 5.86 0.90 0.33
CA PRO A 380 5.99 -0.41 0.97
C PRO A 380 5.67 -1.60 0.05
N SER A 381 4.85 -1.41 -0.99
CA SER A 381 4.52 -2.46 -1.98
C SER A 381 5.61 -2.70 -3.01
N ALA A 382 6.53 -1.74 -3.17
CA ALA A 382 7.55 -1.76 -4.22
C ALA A 382 8.39 -3.06 -4.18
N GLY A 383 8.43 -3.75 -5.32
CA GLY A 383 9.17 -5.01 -5.50
C GLY A 383 8.43 -6.27 -5.04
N LEU A 384 7.18 -6.15 -4.57
CA LEU A 384 6.36 -7.29 -4.10
C LEU A 384 5.11 -7.54 -4.95
N VAL A 385 4.78 -6.65 -5.90
CA VAL A 385 3.57 -6.72 -6.75
C VAL A 385 3.95 -6.48 -8.21
N ASP A 386 3.11 -6.95 -9.14
CA ASP A 386 3.31 -6.76 -10.58
C ASP A 386 2.60 -5.52 -11.12
N GLY A 387 1.43 -5.21 -10.56
CA GLY A 387 0.63 -4.02 -10.87
C GLY A 387 0.14 -3.33 -9.60
N MET A 388 -0.20 -2.04 -9.73
CA MET A 388 -0.68 -1.21 -8.63
C MET A 388 -1.78 -0.29 -9.15
N ARG A 389 -2.92 -0.24 -8.45
CA ARG A 389 -3.89 0.86 -8.59
C ARG A 389 -3.27 2.13 -8.00
N VAL A 390 -3.34 3.23 -8.75
CA VAL A 390 -2.71 4.53 -8.41
C VAL A 390 -3.69 5.70 -8.44
N GLY A 391 -4.99 5.41 -8.42
CA GLY A 391 -6.04 6.40 -8.28
C GLY A 391 -7.29 5.78 -7.65
N GLU A 392 -8.22 6.64 -7.26
CA GLU A 392 -9.54 6.28 -6.75
C GLU A 392 -10.32 5.36 -7.71
N ASP A 393 -11.43 4.81 -7.23
CA ASP A 393 -12.32 4.03 -8.06
C ASP A 393 -12.96 4.91 -9.14
N THR A 394 -12.91 4.44 -10.39
CA THR A 394 -13.70 5.06 -11.45
C THR A 394 -15.19 4.76 -11.26
N ALA A 395 -16.05 5.46 -11.98
CA ALA A 395 -17.49 5.31 -11.90
C ALA A 395 -18.12 5.41 -13.30
N PRO A 396 -19.35 4.92 -13.50
CA PRO A 396 -20.10 5.10 -14.75
C PRO A 396 -20.66 6.53 -14.90
N TYR A 397 -19.95 7.52 -14.36
CA TYR A 397 -20.23 8.95 -14.44
C TYR A 397 -18.92 9.73 -14.26
N TRP A 398 -18.91 11.00 -14.68
CA TRP A 398 -17.79 11.93 -14.54
C TRP A 398 -17.87 12.71 -13.23
#